data_AF-A0A3B0UBX5-F1
#
_entry.id   AF-A0A3B0UBX5-F1
#
_cell.length_a   1.000
_cell.length_b   1.000
_cell.length_c   1.000
_cell.angle_alpha   90.00
_cell.angle_beta   90.00
_cell.angle_gamma   90.00
#
_symmetry.space_group_name_H-M   'P 1'
#
loop_
_entity.id
_entity.type
_entity.pdbx_description
1 polymer ?
#
loop_
_entity_poly.entity_id
_entity_poly.type
_entity_poly.pdbx_seq_one_letter_code
_entity_poly.pdbx_strand_id
1 'polypeptide(L)' 'MKIASIHIYPIKSLGGISLQSANVLGKGLAYDRRWVLIDGEGLFQSQRTLPNMALFSVLLNKESLT' A
#
# COMPACT_ATOMS: atom_id res chain seq x y z
N MET A 1 26.84 -1.13 3.26
CA MET A 1 25.51 -1.24 2.65
C MET A 1 24.59 -0.21 3.31
N LYS A 2 23.81 0.56 2.54
CA LYS A 2 22.84 1.55 3.05
C LYS A 2 21.50 1.35 2.34
N ILE A 3 20.39 1.62 3.02
CA ILE A 3 19.05 1.61 2.43
C ILE A 3 18.91 2.84 1.53
N ALA A 4 18.51 2.67 0.27
CA ALA A 4 18.33 3.77 -0.68
C ALA A 4 16.98 4.47 -0.50
N SER A 5 15.91 3.71 -0.21
CA SER A 5 14.56 4.23 -0.02
C SER A 5 13.68 3.23 0.71
N ILE A 6 12.63 3.70 1.37
CA ILE A 6 11.60 2.88 2.03
C ILE A 6 10.26 3.22 1.41
N HIS A 7 9.48 2.19 1.07
CA HIS A 7 8.15 2.37 0.49
C HIS A 7 7.16 1.43 1.18
N ILE A 8 5.94 1.91 1.39
CA ILE A 8 4.81 1.08 1.84
C ILE A 8 3.65 1.20 0.85
N TYR A 9 2.84 0.14 0.78
CA TYR A 9 1.64 0.07 -0.05
C TYR A 9 0.47 -0.31 0.84
N PRO A 10 -0.18 0.65 1.53
CA PRO A 10 -1.22 0.33 2.51
C PRO A 10 -2.33 -0.55 1.94
N ILE A 11 -2.81 -0.19 0.76
CA ILE A 11 -3.78 -0.97 -0.02
C ILE A 11 -3.02 -1.71 -1.12
N LYS A 12 -3.23 -3.02 -1.21
CA LYS A 12 -2.67 -3.86 -2.27
C LYS A 12 -3.02 -3.27 -3.64
N SER A 13 -2.01 -3.22 -4.52
CA SER A 13 -2.16 -2.82 -5.92
C SER A 13 -2.50 -1.34 -6.17
N LEU A 14 -2.45 -0.47 -5.17
CA LEU A 14 -2.48 0.99 -5.37
C LEU A 14 -1.06 1.61 -5.37
N GLY A 15 -0.98 2.93 -5.48
CA GLY A 15 0.27 3.68 -5.37
C GLY A 15 0.98 3.52 -4.02
N GLY A 16 2.31 3.53 -4.05
CA GLY A 16 3.14 3.43 -2.87
C GLY A 16 3.42 4.79 -2.22
N ILE A 17 3.72 4.77 -0.92
CA ILE A 17 4.12 5.94 -0.13
C ILE A 17 5.60 5.83 0.18
N SER A 18 6.38 6.83 -0.23
CA SER A 18 7.79 6.93 0.13
C SER A 18 7.93 7.44 1.57
N LEU A 19 8.79 6.77 2.36
CA LEU A 19 9.03 7.09 3.77
C LEU A 19 10.51 7.36 4.04
N GLN A 20 10.76 8.21 5.04
CA GLN A 20 12.12 8.42 5.58
C GLN A 20 12.51 7.34 6.60
N SER A 21 11.54 6.78 7.30
CA SER A 21 11.73 5.71 8.28
C SER A 21 10.45 4.87 8.38
N ALA A 22 10.59 3.63 8.87
CA ALA A 22 9.45 2.75 9.11
C ALA A 22 9.73 1.80 10.27
N ASN A 23 8.67 1.46 11.01
CA ASN A 23 8.74 0.43 12.04
C ASN A 23 8.66 -0.96 11.40
N VAL A 24 9.61 -1.83 11.74
CA VAL A 24 9.59 -3.24 11.31
C VAL A 24 8.80 -4.05 12.34
N LEU A 25 7.77 -4.75 11.88
CA LEU A 25 6.93 -5.62 12.69
C LEU A 25 7.06 -7.07 12.19
N GLY A 26 6.52 -8.04 12.93
CA GLY A 26 6.56 -9.45 12.54
C GLY A 26 5.89 -9.76 11.19
N LYS A 27 5.01 -8.87 10.69
CA LYS A 27 4.34 -8.97 9.39
C LYS A 27 4.87 -7.96 8.36
N GLY A 28 6.12 -7.52 8.47
CA GLY A 28 6.73 -6.51 7.60
C GLY A 28 6.64 -5.09 8.15
N LEU A 29 6.83 -4.09 7.29
CA LEU A 29 6.74 -2.69 7.68
C LEU A 29 5.35 -2.36 8.23
N ALA A 30 5.28 -1.44 9.20
CA ALA A 30 4.02 -0.92 9.68
C ALA A 30 3.18 -0.38 8.50
N TYR A 31 1.89 -0.71 8.51
CA TYR A 31 0.90 -0.36 7.49
C TYR A 31 1.10 -0.94 6.08
N ASP A 32 2.20 -1.64 5.79
CA ASP A 32 2.39 -2.24 4.46
C ASP A 32 1.42 -3.40 4.20
N ARG A 33 0.69 -3.32 3.08
CA ARG A 33 -0.25 -4.33 2.55
C ARG A 33 -1.26 -4.85 3.57
N ARG A 34 -1.89 -3.93 4.31
CA ARG A 34 -2.90 -4.28 5.32
C ARG A 34 -4.32 -4.36 4.76
N TRP A 35 -4.56 -3.79 3.58
CA TRP A 35 -5.86 -3.79 2.92
C TRP A 35 -5.80 -4.31 1.49
N VAL A 36 -6.94 -4.79 1.00
CA VAL A 36 -7.17 -5.15 -0.39
C VAL A 36 -8.57 -4.70 -0.78
N LEU A 37 -8.72 -4.19 -2.01
CA LEU A 37 -10.03 -3.87 -2.56
C LEU A 37 -10.70 -5.15 -3.07
N ILE A 38 -11.97 -5.31 -2.76
CA ILE A 38 -12.85 -6.35 -3.29
C ILE A 38 -13.99 -5.69 -4.08
N ASP A 39 -14.53 -6.39 -5.06
CA ASP A 39 -15.79 -5.98 -5.70
C ASP A 39 -17.01 -6.43 -4.88
N GLY A 40 -18.21 -6.19 -5.43
CA GLY A 40 -19.48 -6.57 -4.81
C GLY A 40 -19.66 -8.08 -4.63
N GLU A 41 -18.91 -8.90 -5.37
CA GLU A 41 -18.94 -10.36 -5.30
C GLU A 41 -17.86 -10.92 -4.35
N GLY A 42 -17.09 -10.04 -3.70
CA GLY A 42 -16.02 -10.43 -2.78
C GLY A 42 -14.71 -10.85 -3.46
N LEU A 43 -14.57 -10.65 -4.77
CA LEU A 43 -13.34 -10.97 -5.49
C LEU A 43 -12.34 -9.83 -5.37
N PHE A 44 -11.09 -10.18 -5.03
CA PHE A 44 -10.02 -9.20 -4.88
C PHE A 44 -9.65 -8.57 -6.23
N GLN A 45 -9.41 -7.28 -6.20
CA GLN A 45 -8.93 -6.53 -7.35
C GLN A 45 -7.41 -6.41 -7.34
N SER A 46 -6.79 -6.41 -8.53
CA SER A 46 -5.34 -6.28 -8.67
C SER A 46 -4.96 -5.49 -9.91
N GLN A 47 -3.75 -4.93 -9.95
CA GLN A 47 -3.22 -4.25 -11.15
C GLN A 47 -3.16 -5.14 -12.40
N ARG A 48 -3.11 -6.47 -12.24
CA ARG A 48 -3.12 -7.40 -13.37
C ARG A 48 -4.49 -7.45 -14.06
N THR A 49 -5.56 -7.27 -13.30
CA THR A 49 -6.94 -7.25 -13.81
C THR A 49 -7.41 -5.84 -14.12
N LEU A 50 -7.01 -4.85 -13.31
CA LEU A 50 -7.34 -3.44 -13.44
C LEU A 50 -6.05 -2.58 -13.41
N PRO A 51 -5.33 -2.43 -14.53
CA PRO A 51 -4.06 -1.69 -14.57
C PRO A 51 -4.15 -0.26 -14.05
N ASN A 52 -5.30 0.40 -14.23
CA ASN A 52 -5.56 1.76 -13.76
C ASN A 52 -5.49 1.90 -12.23
N MET A 53 -5.52 0.81 -11.46
CA MET A 53 -5.28 0.84 -10.01
C MET A 53 -3.91 1.45 -9.66
N ALA A 54 -2.92 1.36 -10.56
CA ALA A 54 -1.61 1.97 -10.37
C ALA A 54 -1.63 3.51 -10.37
N LEU A 55 -2.70 4.13 -10.88
CA LEU A 55 -2.82 5.59 -11.00
C LEU A 55 -3.32 6.26 -9.72
N PHE A 56 -3.81 5.47 -8.75
CA PHE A 56 -4.26 6.02 -7.47
C PHE A 56 -3.06 6.44 -6.63
N SER A 57 -3.06 7.70 -6.20
CA SER A 57 -2.17 8.20 -5.15
C SER A 57 -2.77 7.84 -3.80
N VAL A 58 -1.93 7.47 -2.84
CA VAL A 58 -2.33 7.11 -1.48
C VAL A 58 -1.56 7.98 -0.51
N LEU A 59 -2.26 8.56 0.46
CA LEU A 59 -1.68 9.35 1.54
C LEU A 59 -2.12 8.80 2.89
N LEU A 60 -1.15 8.50 3.75
CA LEU A 60 -1.41 8.07 5.12
C LEU A 60 -1.05 9.23 6.07
N ASN A 61 -2.02 9.65 6.88
CA ASN A 61 -1.80 10.52 8.01
C ASN A 61 -2.17 9.80 9.31
N LYS A 62 -2.14 10.51 10.45
CA LYS A 62 -2.37 9.89 11.76
C LYS A 62 -3.78 9.34 11.96
N GLU A 63 -4.76 9.89 11.24
CA GLU A 63 -6.18 9.67 11.49
C GLU A 63 -6.87 9.00 10.28
N SER A 64 -6.33 9.16 9.09
CA SER A 64 -6.95 8.68 7.86
C SER A 64 -5.95 8.21 6.79
N LEU A 65 -6.50 7.40 5.90
CA LEU A 65 -5.91 6.98 4.64
C LEU A 65 -6.78 7.57 3.52
N THR A 66 -6.17 8.40 2.66
CA THR A 66 -6.84 9.09 1.55
C THR A 66 -6.26 8.65 0.22
#